data_AF-R7QPA8-F1
#
_entry.id   AF-R7QPA8-F1
#
_cell.length_a   1.000
_cell.length_b   1.000
_cell.length_c   1.000
_cell.angle_alpha   90.00
_cell.angle_beta   90.00
_cell.angle_gamma   90.00
#
_symmetry.space_group_name_H-M   'P 1'
#
loop_
_entity.id
_entity.type
_entity.pdbx_description
1 polymer ?
#
loop_
_entity_poly.entity_id
_entity_poly.type
_entity_poly.pdbx_seq_one_letter_code
_entity_poly.pdbx_strand_id
1 'polypeptide(L)'
;MPKDNVVTEYDIEFKEEETKVIVFSQNRIGENADMRMEGKVSHHGIARPKMDAKYRNVSKRRTLMSHKRNREIVLMGESERRAVQRDEIRPMSMTETLKDREKRKKKKEDARRHLDVPSAEYQKHVRLAVFKAFAIQAHYFGDELSKVTATGMQQLRPIISEVCAYNKSGPYQGQYDLKDEYKTVAQRQQKNRELAAYEQEQLELLQKKREENAEREKEAQGSKKQRLS
;
A
#
# COMPACT_ATOMS: atom_id res chain seq x y z
N MET A 1 -31.68 -33.41 33.13
CA MET A 1 -32.94 -33.11 32.42
C MET A 1 -33.98 -34.12 32.90
N PRO A 2 -35.17 -33.71 33.35
CA PRO A 2 -36.22 -34.67 33.67
C PRO A 2 -36.57 -35.46 32.40
N LYS A 3 -36.56 -36.79 32.49
CA LYS A 3 -36.73 -37.73 31.36
C LYS A 3 -38.12 -37.67 30.74
N ASP A 4 -39.06 -37.00 31.41
CA ASP A 4 -40.49 -37.07 31.09
C ASP A 4 -40.94 -36.18 29.92
N ASN A 5 -40.04 -35.33 29.39
CA ASN A 5 -40.38 -34.33 28.37
C ASN A 5 -39.57 -34.49 27.07
N VAL A 6 -39.24 -35.73 26.72
CA VAL A 6 -38.59 -36.11 25.46
C VAL A 6 -39.63 -36.76 24.55
N VAL A 7 -39.57 -36.42 23.26
CA VAL A 7 -40.44 -37.02 22.23
C VAL A 7 -39.84 -38.36 21.83
N THR A 8 -40.61 -39.43 22.03
CA THR A 8 -40.16 -40.82 21.87
C THR A 8 -40.65 -41.47 20.59
N GLU A 9 -41.74 -40.99 20.01
CA GLU A 9 -42.37 -41.59 18.82
C GLU A 9 -42.20 -40.71 17.58
N TYR A 10 -41.77 -41.34 16.49
CA TYR A 10 -41.54 -40.71 15.19
C TYR A 10 -42.10 -41.61 14.08
N ASP A 11 -42.81 -40.98 13.14
CA ASP A 11 -43.24 -41.60 11.91
C ASP A 11 -42.22 -41.27 10.82
N ILE A 12 -41.74 -42.27 10.09
CA ILE A 12 -40.77 -42.07 9.02
C ILE A 12 -41.53 -42.08 7.70
N GLU A 13 -41.60 -40.92 7.06
CA GLU A 13 -42.16 -40.78 5.72
C GLU A 13 -41.07 -41.00 4.70
N PHE A 14 -41.09 -42.15 4.02
CA PHE A 14 -40.24 -42.41 2.87
C PHE A 14 -40.82 -41.73 1.65
N LYS A 15 -39.96 -41.07 0.88
CA LYS A 15 -40.31 -40.50 -0.41
C LYS A 15 -40.03 -41.53 -1.50
N GLU A 16 -40.97 -41.69 -2.41
CA GLU A 16 -40.97 -42.73 -3.45
C GLU A 16 -40.00 -42.46 -4.62
N GLU A 17 -39.36 -41.28 -4.65
CA GLU A 17 -38.41 -40.92 -5.70
C GLU A 17 -37.05 -41.63 -5.48
N GLU A 18 -36.52 -42.21 -6.56
CA GLU A 18 -35.19 -42.84 -6.55
C GLU A 18 -34.09 -41.80 -6.30
N THR A 19 -33.32 -41.98 -5.22
CA THR A 19 -32.22 -41.09 -4.89
C THR A 19 -30.91 -41.52 -5.53
N LYS A 20 -30.34 -40.67 -6.38
CA LYS A 20 -28.99 -40.85 -6.95
C LYS A 20 -27.92 -40.26 -6.02
N VAL A 21 -27.91 -40.68 -4.75
CA VAL A 21 -26.95 -40.20 -3.75
C VAL A 21 -25.94 -41.30 -3.42
N ILE A 22 -24.66 -40.95 -3.35
CA ILE A 22 -23.56 -41.84 -3.00
C ILE A 22 -22.90 -41.31 -1.72
N VAL A 23 -22.61 -42.20 -0.78
CA VAL A 23 -21.99 -41.87 0.51
C VAL A 23 -20.52 -42.26 0.47
N PHE A 24 -19.66 -41.33 0.90
CA PHE A 24 -18.25 -41.58 1.15
C PHE A 24 -17.91 -41.21 2.59
N SER A 25 -16.97 -41.93 3.19
CA SER A 25 -16.43 -41.65 4.51
C SER A 25 -14.99 -41.15 4.38
N GLN A 26 -14.62 -40.21 5.25
CA GLN A 26 -13.27 -39.69 5.35
C GLN A 26 -12.80 -39.83 6.79
N ASN A 27 -11.75 -40.61 7.03
CA ASN A 27 -11.12 -40.67 8.34
C ASN A 27 -10.11 -39.53 8.46
N ARG A 28 -10.20 -38.75 9.54
CA ARG A 28 -9.29 -37.61 9.82
C ARG A 28 -8.13 -37.99 10.75
N ILE A 29 -8.04 -39.26 11.14
CA ILE A 29 -7.01 -39.75 12.04
C ILE A 29 -5.85 -40.29 11.18
N GLY A 30 -4.80 -39.48 11.01
CA GLY A 30 -3.59 -39.83 10.26
C GLY A 30 -3.15 -38.73 9.26
N GLU A 31 -1.88 -38.77 8.85
CA GLU A 31 -1.28 -37.83 7.89
C GLU A 31 -1.82 -38.03 6.46
N ASN A 32 -2.38 -39.22 6.17
CA ASN A 32 -3.08 -39.54 4.95
C ASN A 32 -4.58 -39.66 5.23
N ALA A 33 -5.38 -38.79 4.61
CA ALA A 33 -6.83 -38.85 4.71
C ALA A 33 -7.37 -40.00 3.85
N ASP A 34 -7.49 -41.18 4.45
CA ASP A 34 -8.13 -42.33 3.83
C ASP A 34 -9.61 -42.00 3.55
N MET A 35 -9.96 -41.93 2.27
CA MET A 35 -11.32 -41.78 1.79
C MET A 35 -11.82 -43.10 1.22
N ARG A 36 -13.01 -43.52 1.66
CA ARG A 36 -13.64 -44.78 1.21
C ARG A 36 -15.06 -44.50 0.72
N MET A 37 -15.47 -45.24 -0.30
CA MET A 37 -16.83 -45.19 -0.83
C MET A 37 -17.68 -46.23 -0.07
N GLU A 38 -18.67 -45.79 0.69
CA GLU A 38 -19.50 -46.66 1.54
C GLU A 38 -20.65 -47.30 0.75
N GLY A 39 -21.20 -46.57 -0.24
CA GLY A 39 -22.23 -47.12 -1.11
C GLY A 39 -23.24 -46.10 -1.63
N LYS A 40 -24.32 -46.60 -2.23
CA LYS A 40 -25.44 -45.82 -2.78
C LYS A 40 -26.60 -45.78 -1.79
N VAL A 41 -27.25 -44.63 -1.65
CA VAL A 41 -28.46 -44.46 -0.83
C VAL A 41 -29.66 -45.04 -1.59
N SER A 42 -30.34 -46.01 -0.99
CA SER A 42 -31.50 -46.68 -1.61
C SER A 42 -32.81 -45.93 -1.37
N HIS A 43 -33.02 -45.41 -0.16
CA HIS A 43 -34.26 -44.74 0.24
C HIS A 43 -33.95 -43.48 1.03
N HIS A 44 -34.79 -42.45 0.86
CA HIS A 44 -34.74 -41.26 1.68
C HIS A 44 -36.04 -41.09 2.45
N GLY A 45 -35.91 -40.86 3.76
CA GLY A 45 -37.03 -40.71 4.66
C GLY A 45 -36.87 -39.51 5.56
N ILE A 46 -37.99 -38.85 5.89
CA ILE A 46 -38.04 -37.77 6.87
C ILE A 46 -38.73 -38.30 8.12
N ALA A 47 -38.01 -38.37 9.23
CA ALA A 47 -38.59 -38.70 10.52
C ALA A 47 -39.37 -37.49 11.06
N ARG A 48 -40.70 -37.64 11.17
CA ARG A 48 -41.60 -36.65 11.75
C ARG A 48 -42.05 -37.12 13.14
N PRO A 49 -41.92 -36.29 14.18
CA PRO A 49 -42.45 -36.63 15.50
C PRO A 49 -43.98 -36.65 15.47
N LYS A 50 -44.59 -37.58 16.21
CA LYS A 50 -46.04 -37.56 16.41
C LYS A 50 -46.45 -36.30 17.19
N MET A 51 -47.59 -35.73 16.80
CA MET A 51 -48.09 -34.43 17.29
C MET A 51 -48.73 -34.49 18.69
N ASP A 52 -48.04 -35.14 19.63
CA ASP A 52 -48.49 -35.33 21.01
C ASP A 52 -48.26 -34.10 21.90
N ALA A 53 -48.90 -34.10 23.07
CA ALA A 53 -48.72 -33.08 24.10
C ALA A 53 -47.24 -32.88 24.46
N LYS A 54 -46.44 -33.95 24.47
CA LYS A 54 -44.98 -33.91 24.70
C LYS A 54 -44.25 -33.13 23.60
N TYR A 55 -44.56 -33.38 22.34
CA TYR A 55 -43.97 -32.64 21.21
C TYR A 55 -44.33 -31.16 21.26
N ARG A 56 -45.58 -30.82 21.60
CA ARG A 56 -46.01 -29.43 21.78
C ARG A 56 -45.19 -28.70 22.85
N ASN A 57 -44.91 -29.36 23.97
CA ASN A 57 -44.09 -28.79 25.04
C ASN A 57 -42.64 -28.54 24.60
N VAL A 58 -42.04 -29.49 23.88
CA VAL A 58 -40.69 -29.34 23.32
C VAL A 58 -40.64 -28.20 22.30
N SER A 59 -41.63 -28.10 21.41
CA SER A 59 -41.72 -27.04 20.40
C SER A 59 -41.88 -25.65 21.02
N LYS A 60 -42.76 -25.51 22.03
CA LYS A 60 -42.90 -24.27 22.82
C LYS A 60 -41.58 -23.87 23.47
N ARG A 61 -40.87 -24.83 24.08
CA ARG A 61 -39.58 -24.58 24.73
C ARG A 61 -38.49 -24.18 23.73
N ARG A 62 -38.42 -24.84 22.56
CA ARG A 62 -37.48 -24.50 21.48
C ARG A 62 -37.72 -23.09 20.98
N THR A 63 -38.99 -22.72 20.78
CA THR A 63 -39.41 -21.38 20.39
C THR A 63 -38.97 -20.37 21.44
N LEU A 64 -39.26 -20.60 22.72
CA LEU A 64 -38.87 -19.71 23.81
C LEU A 64 -37.35 -19.53 23.93
N MET A 65 -36.57 -20.62 23.78
CA MET A 65 -35.10 -20.54 23.76
C MET A 65 -34.57 -19.76 22.56
N SER A 66 -35.15 -19.96 21.37
CA SER A 66 -34.77 -19.22 20.16
C SER A 66 -35.17 -17.74 20.20
N HIS A 67 -36.22 -17.39 20.94
CA HIS A 67 -36.69 -16.01 21.11
C HIS A 67 -35.94 -15.24 22.21
N LYS A 68 -35.02 -15.89 22.94
CA LYS A 68 -34.11 -15.16 23.82
C LYS A 68 -33.17 -14.32 22.95
N ARG A 69 -33.28 -12.99 23.07
CA ARG A 69 -32.36 -12.08 22.38
C ARG A 69 -30.96 -12.32 22.94
N ASN A 70 -30.00 -12.64 22.06
CA ASN A 70 -28.58 -12.74 22.44
C ASN A 70 -27.95 -11.37 22.77
N ARG A 71 -28.71 -10.27 22.63
CA ARG A 71 -28.28 -8.91 22.91
C ARG A 71 -29.31 -8.24 23.81
N GLU A 72 -28.83 -7.74 24.94
CA GLU A 72 -29.61 -6.89 25.84
C GLU A 72 -29.24 -5.44 25.58
N ILE A 73 -30.24 -4.57 25.42
CA ILE A 73 -30.02 -3.13 25.34
C ILE A 73 -30.06 -2.62 26.78
N VAL A 74 -28.89 -2.37 27.36
CA VAL A 74 -28.79 -1.78 28.68
C VAL A 74 -28.97 -0.27 28.57
N LEU A 75 -29.96 0.26 29.27
CA LEU A 75 -30.13 1.71 29.45
C LEU A 75 -29.03 2.19 30.38
N MET A 76 -27.98 2.81 29.82
CA MET A 76 -26.93 3.43 30.63
C MET A 76 -27.50 4.56 31.49
N GLY A 77 -27.14 4.55 32.77
CA GLY A 77 -27.49 5.59 33.72
C GLY A 77 -26.86 6.94 33.39
N GLU A 78 -27.34 8.01 34.00
CA GLU A 78 -26.85 9.37 33.72
C GLU A 78 -25.36 9.55 34.05
N SER A 79 -24.88 8.88 35.11
CA SER A 79 -23.47 8.85 35.50
C SER A 79 -22.57 8.14 34.49
N GLU A 80 -23.01 6.99 33.96
CA GLU A 80 -22.29 6.20 32.95
C GLU A 80 -22.25 6.93 31.60
N ARG A 81 -23.36 7.58 31.22
CA ARG A 81 -23.44 8.43 30.04
C ARG A 81 -22.45 9.59 30.11
N ARG A 82 -22.37 10.27 31.26
CA ARG A 82 -21.39 11.36 31.48
C ARG A 82 -19.95 10.84 31.46
N ALA A 83 -19.68 9.61 31.90
CA ALA A 83 -18.36 8.99 31.83
C ALA A 83 -17.93 8.69 30.38
N VAL A 84 -18.82 8.12 29.56
CA VAL A 84 -18.56 7.90 28.12
C VAL A 84 -18.37 9.22 27.36
N GLN A 85 -19.17 10.24 27.68
CA GLN A 85 -18.96 11.58 27.12
C GLN A 85 -17.64 12.20 27.56
N ARG A 86 -17.13 11.91 28.77
CA ARG A 86 -15.78 12.36 29.17
C ARG A 86 -14.67 11.71 28.36
N ASP A 87 -14.85 10.47 27.91
CA ASP A 87 -13.91 9.82 26.99
C ASP A 87 -13.97 10.45 25.58
N GLU A 88 -15.12 10.97 25.14
CA GLU A 88 -15.26 11.78 23.93
C GLU A 88 -14.72 13.22 24.09
N ILE A 89 -14.67 13.74 25.33
CA ILE A 89 -14.18 15.08 25.68
C ILE A 89 -12.69 15.08 26.06
N ARG A 90 -12.03 13.92 26.14
CA ARG A 90 -10.57 13.90 26.26
C ARG A 90 -10.01 14.60 25.02
N PRO A 91 -9.22 15.68 25.16
CA PRO A 91 -8.49 16.20 24.03
C PRO A 91 -7.64 15.04 23.53
N MET A 92 -7.90 14.57 22.30
CA MET A 92 -7.12 13.53 21.63
C MET A 92 -5.70 14.03 21.41
N SER A 93 -4.94 14.05 22.49
CA SER A 93 -3.51 14.22 22.51
C SER A 93 -2.91 12.87 22.17
N MET A 94 -2.34 12.77 20.96
CA MET A 94 -1.49 11.68 20.45
C MET A 94 -2.13 10.50 19.69
N THR A 95 -3.38 10.60 19.22
CA THR A 95 -3.86 9.70 18.15
C THR A 95 -4.50 10.51 17.03
N GLU A 96 -4.05 10.24 15.80
CA GLU A 96 -4.42 10.87 14.51
C GLU A 96 -5.78 11.58 14.54
N THR A 97 -5.82 12.89 14.28
CA THR A 97 -7.09 13.61 14.23
C THR A 97 -7.96 13.06 13.10
N LEU A 98 -9.30 13.19 13.20
CA LEU A 98 -10.22 12.80 12.12
C LEU A 98 -9.85 13.47 10.78
N LYS A 99 -9.34 14.72 10.84
CA LYS A 99 -8.82 15.45 9.68
C LYS A 99 -7.58 14.80 9.08
N ASP A 100 -6.67 14.26 9.91
CA ASP A 100 -5.49 13.54 9.42
C ASP A 100 -5.89 12.20 8.79
N ARG A 101 -6.87 11.51 9.36
CA ARG A 101 -7.42 10.29 8.78
C ARG A 101 -8.08 10.54 7.42
N GLU A 102 -8.81 11.64 7.28
CA GLU A 102 -9.40 12.07 6.01
C GLU A 102 -8.35 12.49 4.99
N LYS A 103 -7.34 13.27 5.38
CA LYS A 103 -6.20 13.62 4.53
C LYS A 103 -5.47 12.36 4.03
N ARG A 104 -5.27 11.37 4.90
CA ARG A 104 -4.62 10.11 4.56
C ARG A 104 -5.48 9.26 3.61
N LYS A 105 -6.80 9.22 3.81
CA LYS A 105 -7.74 8.58 2.89
C LYS A 105 -7.72 9.26 1.52
N LYS A 106 -7.79 10.59 1.48
CA LYS A 106 -7.74 11.37 0.24
C LYS A 106 -6.43 11.15 -0.52
N LYS A 107 -5.28 11.18 0.18
CA LYS A 107 -3.97 10.87 -0.42
C LYS A 107 -3.90 9.44 -0.97
N LYS A 108 -4.54 8.46 -0.31
CA LYS A 108 -4.60 7.06 -0.78
C LYS A 108 -5.53 6.88 -1.98
N GLU A 109 -6.63 7.63 -2.03
CA GLU A 109 -7.57 7.63 -3.16
C GLU A 109 -6.97 8.32 -4.39
N ASP A 110 -6.34 9.48 -4.22
CA ASP A 110 -5.63 10.17 -5.30
C ASP A 110 -4.50 9.30 -5.87
N ALA A 111 -3.79 8.53 -5.03
CA ALA A 111 -2.81 7.56 -5.49
C ALA A 111 -3.40 6.40 -6.31
N ARG A 112 -4.70 6.09 -6.14
CA ARG A 112 -5.40 5.00 -6.84
C ARG A 112 -6.07 5.45 -8.14
N ARG A 113 -6.37 6.74 -8.32
CA ARG A 113 -7.00 7.27 -9.55
C ARG A 113 -6.19 7.00 -10.82
N HIS A 114 -4.90 6.70 -10.69
CA HIS A 114 -4.04 6.31 -11.81
C HIS A 114 -4.15 4.83 -12.22
N LEU A 115 -4.90 3.99 -11.49
CA LEU A 115 -5.07 2.56 -11.83
C LEU A 115 -6.15 2.30 -12.89
N ASP A 116 -7.04 3.25 -13.18
CA ASP A 116 -8.15 3.05 -14.11
C ASP A 116 -7.76 3.25 -15.59
N VAL A 117 -6.55 3.73 -15.86
CA VAL A 117 -6.00 3.90 -17.21
C VAL A 117 -5.12 2.69 -17.56
N PRO A 118 -5.22 2.09 -18.76
CA PRO A 118 -4.30 1.06 -19.20
C PRO A 118 -2.85 1.48 -19.00
N SER A 119 -2.04 0.64 -18.34
CA SER A 119 -0.69 1.00 -17.87
C SER A 119 0.21 1.60 -18.97
N ALA A 120 0.05 1.14 -20.22
CA ALA A 120 0.80 1.64 -21.37
C ALA A 120 0.44 3.07 -21.78
N GLU A 121 -0.84 3.45 -21.73
CA GLU A 121 -1.28 4.82 -22.04
C GLU A 121 -0.82 5.80 -20.97
N TYR A 122 -0.95 5.39 -19.70
CA TYR A 122 -0.47 6.18 -18.57
C TYR A 122 1.03 6.47 -18.65
N GLN A 123 1.86 5.45 -18.97
CA GLN A 123 3.30 5.64 -19.16
C GLN A 123 3.62 6.62 -20.29
N LYS A 124 2.88 6.60 -21.41
CA LYS A 124 3.03 7.58 -22.50
C LYS A 124 2.72 9.00 -22.04
N HIS A 125 1.64 9.19 -21.27
CA HIS A 125 1.27 10.50 -20.73
C HIS A 125 2.31 11.05 -19.76
N VAL A 126 2.79 10.21 -18.82
CA VAL A 126 3.84 10.61 -17.88
C VAL A 126 5.14 10.92 -18.62
N ARG A 127 5.52 10.12 -19.64
CA ARG A 127 6.69 10.40 -20.48
C ARG A 127 6.59 11.77 -21.17
N LEU A 128 5.43 12.11 -21.74
CA LEU A 128 5.20 13.43 -22.33
C LEU A 128 5.27 14.55 -21.29
N ALA A 129 4.76 14.34 -20.08
CA ALA A 129 4.85 15.31 -19.00
C ALA A 129 6.31 15.55 -18.57
N VAL A 130 7.13 14.49 -18.50
CA VAL A 130 8.57 14.59 -18.24
C VAL A 130 9.25 15.43 -19.32
N PHE A 131 9.00 15.15 -20.61
CA PHE A 131 9.58 15.96 -21.69
C PHE A 131 9.16 17.43 -21.64
N LYS A 132 7.91 17.72 -21.26
CA LYS A 132 7.46 19.10 -21.05
C LYS A 132 8.18 19.79 -19.90
N ALA A 133 8.43 19.08 -18.79
CA ALA A 133 9.21 19.63 -17.68
C ALA A 133 10.62 20.01 -18.15
N PHE A 134 11.30 19.12 -18.87
CA PHE A 134 12.65 19.36 -19.40
C PHE A 134 12.72 20.41 -20.53
N ALA A 135 11.59 20.87 -21.05
CA ALA A 135 11.55 22.02 -21.95
C ALA A 135 11.71 23.35 -21.20
N ILE A 136 11.34 23.39 -19.91
CA ILE A 136 11.43 24.58 -19.06
C ILE A 136 12.82 24.69 -18.42
N GLN A 137 13.33 23.58 -17.89
CA GLN A 137 14.62 23.52 -17.21
C GLN A 137 15.40 22.26 -17.61
N ALA A 138 16.71 22.38 -17.81
CA ALA A 138 17.54 21.29 -18.31
C ALA A 138 17.81 20.16 -17.28
N HIS A 139 17.74 20.48 -15.98
CA HIS A 139 18.11 19.61 -14.87
C HIS A 139 17.04 19.62 -13.79
N TYR A 140 16.72 18.46 -13.19
CA TYR A 140 15.75 18.37 -12.09
C TYR A 140 16.20 17.40 -10.99
N PHE A 141 15.90 17.71 -9.72
CA PHE A 141 15.95 16.70 -8.67
C PHE A 141 14.79 15.71 -8.82
N GLY A 142 14.98 14.46 -8.39
CA GLY A 142 13.93 13.43 -8.48
C GLY A 142 12.64 13.85 -7.76
N ASP A 143 12.77 14.44 -6.57
CA ASP A 143 11.63 14.89 -5.77
C ASP A 143 10.90 16.07 -6.43
N GLU A 144 11.64 16.98 -7.08
CA GLU A 144 11.05 18.09 -7.84
C GLU A 144 10.31 17.58 -9.08
N LEU A 145 10.90 16.66 -9.82
CA LEU A 145 10.27 16.08 -11.00
C LEU A 145 8.96 15.36 -10.63
N SER A 146 8.90 14.71 -9.46
CA SER A 146 7.66 14.11 -8.95
C SER A 146 6.56 15.13 -8.66
N LYS A 147 6.93 16.34 -8.19
CA LYS A 147 5.99 17.43 -7.93
C LYS A 147 5.51 18.08 -9.22
N VAL A 148 6.42 18.37 -10.15
CA VAL A 148 6.11 19.00 -11.44
C VAL A 148 5.22 18.12 -12.31
N THR A 149 5.48 16.81 -12.33
CA THR A 149 4.68 15.85 -13.10
C THR A 149 3.42 15.37 -12.37
N ALA A 150 3.19 15.83 -11.13
CA ALA A 150 2.15 15.36 -10.22
C ALA A 150 2.08 13.81 -10.11
N THR A 151 3.21 13.13 -10.34
CA THR A 151 3.30 11.68 -10.42
C THR A 151 4.13 11.15 -9.26
N GLY A 152 3.67 10.08 -8.60
CA GLY A 152 4.40 9.46 -7.49
C GLY A 152 5.76 8.90 -7.93
N MET A 153 6.79 9.06 -7.09
CA MET A 153 8.17 8.63 -7.36
C MET A 153 8.28 7.16 -7.81
N GLN A 154 7.48 6.26 -7.24
CA GLN A 154 7.51 4.83 -7.58
C GLN A 154 7.15 4.56 -9.05
N GLN A 155 6.17 5.29 -9.59
CA GLN A 155 5.73 5.16 -10.99
C GLN A 155 6.64 5.93 -11.94
N LEU A 156 7.25 7.01 -11.46
CA LEU A 156 8.13 7.85 -12.25
C LEU A 156 9.52 7.20 -12.46
N ARG A 157 10.01 6.42 -11.49
CA ARG A 157 11.31 5.72 -11.55
C ARG A 157 11.58 4.93 -12.84
N PRO A 158 10.70 4.02 -13.31
CA PRO A 158 10.95 3.27 -14.55
C PRO A 158 11.12 4.20 -15.76
N ILE A 159 10.31 5.25 -15.85
CA ILE A 159 10.37 6.23 -16.95
C ILE A 159 11.66 7.06 -16.85
N ILE A 160 12.04 7.51 -15.65
CA ILE A 160 13.31 8.21 -15.42
C ILE A 160 14.49 7.33 -15.84
N SER A 161 14.50 6.05 -15.50
CA SER A 161 15.61 5.14 -15.89
C SER A 161 15.72 4.94 -17.40
N GLU A 162 14.60 5.02 -18.12
CA GLU A 162 14.56 4.86 -19.57
C GLU A 162 15.00 6.15 -20.29
N VAL A 163 14.50 7.30 -19.87
CA VAL A 163 14.60 8.57 -20.62
C VAL A 163 15.70 9.49 -20.08
N CYS A 164 16.00 9.42 -18.79
CA CYS A 164 16.93 10.33 -18.12
C CYS A 164 18.26 9.64 -17.75
N ALA A 165 19.31 10.44 -17.61
CA ALA A 165 20.60 10.09 -17.04
C ALA A 165 20.75 10.76 -15.67
N TYR A 166 21.33 10.04 -14.71
CA TYR A 166 21.59 10.57 -13.38
C TYR A 166 23.01 11.13 -13.28
N ASN A 167 23.13 12.38 -12.85
CA ASN A 167 24.42 13.05 -12.70
C ASN A 167 25.05 12.71 -11.36
N LYS A 168 26.16 11.97 -11.39
CA LYS A 168 26.90 11.54 -10.18
C LYS A 168 27.93 12.55 -9.71
N SER A 169 28.36 13.46 -10.57
CA SER A 169 29.48 14.39 -10.33
C SER A 169 29.27 15.70 -11.08
N GLY A 170 29.98 16.75 -10.65
CA GLY A 170 29.89 18.08 -11.24
C GLY A 170 28.89 19.00 -10.52
N PRO A 171 28.61 20.19 -11.08
CA PRO A 171 27.76 21.21 -10.45
C PRO A 171 26.30 20.76 -10.27
N TYR A 172 25.83 19.82 -11.10
CA TYR A 172 24.46 19.28 -11.08
C TYR A 172 24.40 17.88 -10.44
N GLN A 173 25.28 17.59 -9.48
CA GLN A 173 25.29 16.31 -8.77
C GLN A 173 23.95 16.04 -8.08
N GLY A 174 23.41 14.83 -8.27
CA GLY A 174 22.13 14.42 -7.69
C GLY A 174 20.90 14.78 -8.52
N GLN A 175 21.10 15.43 -9.67
CA GLN A 175 20.04 15.79 -10.60
C GLN A 175 19.94 14.81 -11.77
N TYR A 176 18.78 14.81 -12.43
CA TYR A 176 18.49 14.05 -13.63
C TYR A 176 18.44 14.96 -14.83
N ASP A 177 19.01 14.47 -15.92
CA ASP A 177 19.03 15.13 -17.23
C ASP A 177 18.41 14.21 -18.26
N LEU A 178 17.84 14.77 -19.32
CA LEU A 178 17.46 13.94 -20.46
C LEU A 178 18.70 13.24 -21.06
N LYS A 179 18.55 11.99 -21.50
CA LYS A 179 19.58 11.35 -22.34
C LYS A 179 19.75 12.12 -23.65
N ASP A 180 20.95 12.08 -24.20
CA ASP A 180 21.29 12.89 -25.38
C ASP A 180 20.49 12.49 -26.63
N GLU A 181 20.01 11.24 -26.70
CA GLU A 181 19.07 10.75 -27.71
C GLU A 181 17.78 11.57 -27.79
N TYR A 182 17.26 12.00 -26.63
CA TYR A 182 15.99 12.72 -26.52
C TYR A 182 16.18 14.25 -26.48
N LYS A 183 17.41 14.75 -26.40
CA LYS A 183 17.69 16.19 -26.41
C LYS A 183 17.56 16.77 -27.80
N THR A 184 16.93 17.94 -27.88
CA THR A 184 16.89 18.76 -29.10
C THR A 184 18.30 19.29 -29.42
N VAL A 185 18.59 19.59 -30.68
CA VAL A 185 19.89 20.15 -31.11
C VAL A 185 20.29 21.38 -30.29
N ALA A 186 19.34 22.29 -30.02
CA ALA A 186 19.57 23.46 -29.19
C ALA A 186 19.97 23.10 -27.75
N GLN A 187 19.28 22.13 -27.12
CA GLN A 187 19.59 21.67 -25.76
C GLN A 187 20.96 20.98 -25.68
N ARG A 188 21.37 20.26 -26.73
CA ARG A 188 22.73 19.69 -26.81
C ARG A 188 23.79 20.76 -26.92
N GLN A 189 23.56 21.78 -27.75
CA GLN A 189 24.50 22.90 -27.89
C GLN A 189 24.62 23.69 -26.58
N GLN A 190 23.51 23.92 -25.88
CA GLN A 190 23.51 24.58 -24.58
C GLN A 190 24.31 23.78 -23.54
N LYS A 191 24.05 22.48 -23.40
CA LYS A 191 24.81 21.58 -22.52
C LYS A 191 26.31 21.63 -22.82
N ASN A 192 26.69 21.59 -24.10
CA ASN A 192 28.10 21.61 -24.50
C ASN A 192 28.77 22.95 -24.16
N ARG A 193 28.04 24.07 -24.29
CA ARG A 193 28.55 25.40 -23.88
C ARG A 193 28.74 25.49 -22.37
N GLU A 194 27.77 24.99 -21.59
CA GLU A 194 27.83 24.97 -20.13
C GLU A 194 28.98 24.09 -19.63
N LEU A 195 29.20 22.92 -20.24
CA LEU A 195 30.34 22.06 -19.95
C LEU A 195 31.67 22.74 -20.27
N ALA A 196 31.79 23.38 -21.44
CA ALA A 196 33.01 24.09 -21.83
C ALA A 196 33.31 25.28 -20.89
N ALA A 197 32.29 26.03 -20.48
CA ALA A 197 32.44 27.12 -19.52
C ALA A 197 32.92 26.60 -18.15
N TYR A 198 32.33 25.51 -17.67
CA TYR A 198 32.75 24.88 -16.42
C TYR A 198 34.21 24.39 -16.48
N GLU A 199 34.61 23.75 -17.59
CA GLU A 199 36.01 23.33 -17.79
C GLU A 199 36.99 24.51 -17.77
N GLN A 200 36.63 25.63 -18.39
CA GLN A 200 37.42 26.86 -18.37
C GLN A 200 37.56 27.42 -16.95
N GLU A 201 36.46 27.51 -16.20
CA GLU A 201 36.49 27.98 -14.80
C GLU A 201 37.37 27.08 -13.92
N GLN A 202 37.32 25.75 -14.10
CA GLN A 202 38.18 24.83 -13.34
C GLN A 202 39.66 25.02 -13.68
N LEU A 203 40.00 25.27 -14.95
CA LEU A 203 41.37 25.54 -15.39
C LEU A 203 41.89 26.86 -14.81
N GLU A 204 41.09 27.92 -14.84
CA GLU A 204 41.45 29.22 -14.23
C GLU A 204 41.67 29.08 -12.73
N LEU A 205 40.81 28.32 -12.04
CA LEU A 205 40.93 28.10 -10.60
C LEU A 205 42.19 27.28 -10.25
N LEU A 206 42.60 26.36 -11.12
CA LEU A 206 43.86 25.63 -11.01
C LEU A 206 45.08 26.51 -11.28
N GLN A 207 45.01 27.40 -12.28
CA GLN A 207 46.08 28.37 -12.56
C GLN A 207 46.28 29.32 -11.39
N LYS A 208 45.18 29.90 -10.87
CA LYS A 208 45.24 30.77 -9.69
C LYS A 208 45.82 30.06 -8.47
N LYS A 209 45.43 28.81 -8.20
CA LYS A 209 46.02 28.00 -7.13
C LYS A 209 47.52 27.75 -7.32
N ARG A 210 47.97 27.55 -8.57
CA ARG A 210 49.41 27.40 -8.88
C ARG A 210 50.17 28.70 -8.63
N GLU A 211 49.60 29.84 -9.02
CA GLU A 211 50.18 31.16 -8.78
C GLU A 211 50.28 31.48 -7.28
N GLU A 212 49.20 31.28 -6.53
CA GLU A 212 49.18 31.47 -5.06
C GLU A 212 50.20 30.58 -4.35
N ASN A 213 50.34 29.32 -4.77
CA ASN A 213 51.35 28.41 -4.21
C ASN A 213 52.78 28.87 -4.56
N ALA A 214 53.01 29.35 -5.78
CA ALA A 214 54.32 29.88 -6.17
C ALA A 214 54.69 31.16 -5.40
N GLU A 215 53.72 32.02 -5.09
CA GLU A 215 53.92 33.19 -4.22
C GLU A 215 54.25 32.79 -2.79
N ARG A 216 53.50 31.84 -2.20
CA ARG A 216 53.79 31.29 -0.87
C ARG A 216 55.18 30.66 -0.77
N GLU A 217 55.62 29.97 -1.83
CA GLU A 217 56.98 29.41 -1.89
C GLU A 217 58.05 30.51 -1.94
N LYS A 218 57.82 31.60 -2.68
CA LYS A 218 58.73 32.75 -2.73
C LYS A 218 58.82 33.46 -1.37
N GLU A 219 57.70 33.66 -0.67
CA GLU A 219 57.67 34.23 0.68
C GLU A 219 58.37 33.33 1.71
N ALA A 220 58.19 32.01 1.62
CA ALA A 220 58.88 31.03 2.46
C ALA A 220 60.41 31.01 2.22
N GLN A 221 60.86 31.25 0.99
CA GLN A 221 62.28 31.37 0.66
C GLN A 221 62.87 32.71 1.11
N GLY A 222 62.10 33.80 1.04
CA GLY A 222 62.51 35.13 1.53
C GLY A 222 62.70 35.16 3.05
N SER A 223 61.75 34.58 3.80
CA SER A 223 61.82 34.49 5.28
C SER A 223 62.94 33.59 5.79
N LYS A 224 63.30 32.52 5.06
CA LYS A 224 64.47 31.68 5.40
C LYS A 224 65.79 32.42 5.20
N LYS A 225 65.93 33.28 4.18
CA LYS A 225 67.14 34.08 3.96
C LYS A 225 67.33 35.17 5.03
N GLN A 226 66.25 35.75 5.57
CA GLN A 226 66.31 36.73 6.67
C GLN A 226 66.63 36.12 8.04
N ARG A 227 66.44 34.81 8.26
CA ARG A 227 66.78 34.13 9.52
C ARG A 227 68.23 33.63 9.59
N LEU A 228 68.96 33.70 8.48
CA LEU A 228 70.34 33.22 8.33
C LEU A 228 71.37 34.36 8.17
N SER A 229 70.92 35.62 8.26
CA SER A 229 71.76 36.83 8.39
C SER A 229 71.61 37.40 9.80
#